data_AF-A0A2A7BKH9-F1
#
_entry.id   AF-A0A2A7BKH9-F1
#
_cell.length_a   1.000
_cell.length_b   1.000
_cell.length_c   1.000
_cell.angle_alpha   90.00
_cell.angle_beta   90.00
_cell.angle_gamma   90.00
#
_symmetry.space_group_name_H-M   'P 1'
#
loop_
_entity.id
_entity.type
_entity.pdbx_description
1 polymer ?
#
loop_
_entity_poly.entity_id
_entity_poly.type
_entity_poly.pdbx_seq_one_letter_code
_entity_poly.pdbx_strand_id
1 'polypeptide(L)' 'MSGTIMILLYICFGLSAIFSLIKELKKPQKNQFLILVDCLILLGALILLGSIFI' A
#
# COMPACT_ATOMS: atom_id res chain seq x y z
N MET A 1 10.79 -20.14 -7.07
CA MET A 1 9.43 -20.15 -6.50
C MET A 1 9.19 -19.06 -5.46
N SER A 2 10.16 -18.68 -4.61
CA SER A 2 9.98 -17.64 -3.56
C SER A 2 9.76 -16.21 -4.11
N GLY A 3 10.48 -15.79 -5.16
CA GLY A 3 10.39 -14.41 -5.69
C GLY A 3 9.02 -14.05 -6.28
N THR A 4 8.36 -14.98 -6.98
CA THR A 4 7.04 -14.75 -7.59
C THR A 4 5.95 -14.53 -6.53
N ILE A 5 6.00 -15.29 -5.43
CA ILE A 5 5.06 -15.15 -4.31
C ILE A 5 5.26 -13.80 -3.62
N MET A 6 6.52 -13.39 -3.43
CA MET A 6 6.86 -12.09 -2.85
C MET A 6 6.32 -10.92 -3.69
N ILE A 7 6.49 -10.98 -5.01
CA ILE A 7 5.95 -9.97 -5.94
C ILE A 7 4.41 -9.92 -5.89
N LEU A 8 3.76 -11.08 -5.87
CA LEU A 8 2.30 -11.17 -5.76
C LEU A 8 1.77 -10.54 -4.47
N LEU A 9 2.42 -10.83 -3.34
CA LEU A 9 2.07 -10.22 -2.05
C LEU A 9 2.25 -8.70 -2.08
N TYR A 10 3.33 -8.21 -2.70
CA TYR A 10 3.57 -6.78 -2.89
C TYR A 10 2.45 -6.09 -3.68
N ILE A 11 2.04 -6.69 -4.79
CA ILE A 11 0.98 -6.15 -5.64
C ILE A 11 -0.36 -6.14 -4.88
N CYS A 12 -0.70 -7.23 -4.18
CA CYS A 12 -1.90 -7.31 -3.36
C CYS A 12 -1.89 -6.29 -2.22
N PHE A 13 -0.73 -6.07 -1.59
CA PHE A 13 -0.57 -5.12 -0.49
C PHE A 13 -0.72 -3.66 -0.98
N GLY A 14 -0.07 -3.31 -2.10
CA GLY A 14 -0.22 -2.00 -2.74
C GLY A 14 -1.65 -1.72 -3.17
N LEU A 15 -2.33 -2.68 -3.80
CA LEU A 15 -3.74 -2.56 -4.20
C LEU A 15 -4.67 -2.35 -3.01
N SER A 16 -4.41 -3.04 -1.89
CA SER A 16 -5.21 -2.91 -0.67
C SER A 16 -5.10 -1.51 -0.05
N ALA A 17 -3.88 -0.96 0.00
CA ALA A 17 -3.64 0.40 0.48
C ALA A 17 -4.32 1.46 -0.41
N ILE A 18 -4.24 1.30 -1.73
CA ILE A 18 -4.93 2.18 -2.69
C ILE A 18 -6.45 2.11 -2.51
N PHE A 19 -7.00 0.91 -2.36
CA PHE A 19 -8.45 0.73 -2.18
C PHE A 19 -8.94 1.31 -0.86
N SER A 20 -8.16 1.15 0.22
CA SER A 20 -8.42 1.77 1.52
C SER A 20 -8.42 3.29 1.44
N LEU A 21 -7.41 3.89 0.79
CA LEU A 21 -7.35 5.33 0.51
C LEU A 21 -8.56 5.83 -0.27
N ILE A 22 -8.93 5.15 -1.37
CA ILE A 22 -10.11 5.54 -2.17
C ILE A 22 -11.38 5.48 -1.33
N LYS A 23 -11.54 4.43 -0.51
CA LYS A 23 -12.69 4.26 0.38
C LYS A 23 -12.73 5.35 1.45
N GLU A 24 -11.59 5.71 2.03
CA GLU A 24 -11.49 6.75 3.06
C GLU A 24 -11.71 8.15 2.49
N LEU A 25 -11.26 8.41 1.25
CA LEU A 25 -11.50 9.67 0.53
C LEU A 25 -12.96 9.85 0.12
N LYS A 26 -13.70 8.75 -0.11
CA LYS A 26 -15.15 8.78 -0.39
C LYS A 26 -16.00 9.02 0.86
N LYS A 27 -15.46 8.87 2.07
CA LYS A 27 -16.24 9.13 3.29
C LYS A 27 -16.45 10.64 3.48
N PRO A 28 -17.67 11.05 3.91
CA PRO A 28 -17.96 12.45 4.20
C PRO A 28 -17.17 12.98 5.41
N GLN A 29 -16.85 12.11 6.37
CA GLN A 29 -15.88 12.37 7.43
C GLN A 29 -14.60 11.58 7.14
N LYS A 30 -13.58 12.30 6.67
CA LYS A 30 -12.27 11.71 6.36
C LYS A 30 -11.53 11.43 7.66
N ASN A 31 -11.14 10.18 7.88
CA ASN A 31 -10.25 9.87 8.99
C ASN A 31 -8.80 10.13 8.56
N GLN A 32 -8.26 11.29 8.93
CA GLN A 32 -6.88 11.67 8.60
C GLN A 32 -5.85 10.64 9.06
N PHE A 33 -6.12 9.93 10.16
CA PHE A 33 -5.24 8.90 10.69
C PHE A 33 -5.15 7.68 9.76
N LEU A 34 -6.29 7.24 9.20
CA LEU A 34 -6.31 6.12 8.25
C LEU A 34 -5.60 6.49 6.93
N ILE A 35 -5.80 7.71 6.45
CA ILE A 35 -5.10 8.23 5.26
C ILE A 35 -3.58 8.26 5.50
N LEU A 36 -3.14 8.70 6.69
CA LEU A 36 -1.72 8.70 7.07
C LEU A 36 -1.13 7.29 7.11
N VAL A 37 -1.86 6.35 7.70
CA VAL A 37 -1.46 4.93 7.76
C VAL A 37 -1.36 4.33 6.36
N ASP A 38 -2.36 4.54 5.50
CA ASP A 38 -2.35 4.05 4.12
C ASP A 38 -1.22 4.66 3.29
N CYS A 39 -0.91 5.95 3.48
CA CYS A 39 0.25 6.60 2.86
C CYS A 39 1.58 6.02 3.38
N LEU A 40 1.69 5.73 4.67
CA LEU A 40 2.90 5.14 5.26
C LEU A 40 3.12 3.70 4.74
N ILE A 41 2.04 2.95 4.57
CA ILE A 41 2.02 1.62 3.95
C ILE A 41 2.50 1.69 2.49
N LEU A 42 1.99 2.64 1.71
CA LEU A 42 2.43 2.89 0.32
C LEU A 42 3.91 3.27 0.24
N LEU A 43 4.40 4.13 1.14
CA LEU A 43 5.80 4.54 1.19
C LEU A 43 6.71 3.34 1.52
N GLY A 44 6.34 2.55 2.53
CA GLY A 44 7.05 1.32 2.88
C GLY A 44 7.07 0.33 1.72
N ALA A 45 5.95 0.18 1.01
CA ALA A 45 5.88 -0.67 -0.16
C ALA A 45 6.84 -0.20 -1.27
N LEU A 46 6.93 1.12 -1.50
CA LEU A 46 7.82 1.71 -2.50
C LEU A 46 9.31 1.49 -2.17
N ILE A 47 9.69 1.69 -0.90
CA ILE A 47 11.08 1.50 -0.42
C ILE A 47 11.50 0.05 -0.61
N LEU A 48 10.64 -0.88 -0.22
CA LEU A 48 10.93 -2.31 -0.33
C LEU A 48 10.98 -2.77 -1.79
N LEU A 49 10.11 -2.24 -2.67
CA LEU A 49 10.24 -2.46 -4.11
C LEU A 49 11.60 -1.97 -4.62
N GLY A 50 12.02 -0.74 -4.26
CA GLY A 50 13.33 -0.22 -4.63
C GLY A 50 14.49 -1.09 -4.12
N SER A 51 14.32 -1.69 -2.94
CA SER A 51 15.29 -2.61 -2.33
C SER A 51 15.37 -3.98 -3.03
N ILE A 52 14.30 -4.41 -3.71
CA ILE A 52 14.25 -5.65 -4.49
C ILE A 52 14.86 -5.45 -5.89
N PHE A 53 14.82 -4.22 -6.43
CA PHE A 53 15.30 -3.88 -7.76
C PHE A 53 16.76 -3.36 -7.82
N ILE A 54 17.37 -3.04 -6.68
CA ILE A 54 18.80 -2.69 -6.51
C ILE A 54 19.59 -3.95 -6.13
#